data_AF-A0A0B1RZL4-F1
#
_entry.id   AF-A0A0B1RZL4-F1
#
_cell.length_a   1.000
_cell.length_b   1.000
_cell.length_c   1.000
_cell.angle_alpha   90.00
_cell.angle_beta   90.00
_cell.angle_gamma   90.00
#
_symmetry.space_group_name_H-M   'P 1'
#
loop_
_entity.id
_entity.type
_entity.pdbx_description
1 polymer ?
#
loop_
_entity_poly.entity_id
_entity_poly.type
_entity_poly.pdbx_seq_one_letter_code
_entity_poly.pdbx_strand_id
1 'polypeptide(L)'
;MVNLRILTRCELEVALTDKNINNVEDYCDAVFGSLYLFGPNVPQPEILTKKFGQAKFVIGEIAIVSTNYTNFSFLQSVSRIELFYSRFAPNSLERYVRIEDNANLTRLSWPNLKVCILFEGPTKDA
;
A
#
# COMPACT_ATOMS: atom_id res chain seq x y z
N MET A 1 2.13 33.17 4.12
CA MET A 1 0.97 32.34 4.54
C MET A 1 1.41 30.89 4.38
N VAL A 2 1.76 30.21 5.48
CA VAL A 2 2.14 28.78 5.41
C VAL A 2 0.84 27.99 5.41
N ASN A 3 0.54 27.36 4.28
CA ASN A 3 -0.62 26.49 4.15
C ASN A 3 -0.27 25.15 4.80
N LEU A 4 -0.63 24.99 6.08
CA LEU A 4 -0.38 23.77 6.84
C LEU A 4 -1.38 22.70 6.36
N ARG A 5 -1.10 22.06 5.22
CA ARG A 5 -1.91 20.95 4.74
C ARG A 5 -1.69 19.76 5.67
N ILE A 6 -2.72 19.41 6.44
CA ILE A 6 -2.74 18.17 7.22
C ILE A 6 -2.71 17.03 6.19
N LEU A 7 -1.71 16.14 6.30
CA LEU A 7 -1.63 14.95 5.45
C LEU A 7 -2.84 14.06 5.75
N THR A 8 -3.69 13.81 4.76
CA THR A 8 -4.78 12.83 4.90
C THR A 8 -4.20 11.42 4.85
N ARG A 9 -4.69 10.52 5.70
CA ARG A 9 -4.13 9.18 5.85
C ARG A 9 -5.20 8.10 5.71
N CYS A 10 -4.96 7.14 4.83
CA CYS A 10 -5.77 5.94 4.75
C CYS A 10 -5.19 4.90 5.71
N GLU A 11 -5.87 4.63 6.82
CA GLU A 11 -5.51 3.56 7.75
C GLU A 11 -6.04 2.21 7.25
N LEU A 12 -5.16 1.21 7.14
CA LEU A 12 -5.48 -0.14 6.69
C LEU A 12 -5.25 -1.13 7.82
N GLU A 13 -6.33 -1.62 8.40
CA GLU A 13 -6.27 -2.59 9.52
C GLU A 13 -6.33 -4.05 9.03
N VAL A 14 -6.94 -4.27 7.87
CA VAL A 14 -7.21 -5.60 7.31
C VAL A 14 -7.09 -5.59 5.79
N ALA A 15 -7.04 -6.78 5.18
CA ALA A 15 -7.06 -6.90 3.73
C ALA A 15 -8.31 -6.27 3.12
N LEU A 16 -8.12 -5.56 2.00
CA LEU A 16 -9.19 -4.82 1.35
C LEU A 16 -9.99 -5.72 0.41
N THR A 17 -11.31 -5.56 0.48
CA THR A 17 -12.30 -6.25 -0.33
C THR A 17 -13.38 -5.28 -0.76
N ASP A 18 -14.22 -5.68 -1.71
CA ASP A 18 -15.41 -4.90 -2.12
C ASP A 18 -16.32 -4.54 -0.93
N LYS A 19 -16.27 -5.31 0.16
CA LYS A 19 -17.13 -5.12 1.34
C LYS A 19 -16.65 -4.05 2.30
N ASN A 20 -15.34 -3.80 2.39
CA ASN A 20 -14.76 -2.91 3.39
C ASN A 20 -14.08 -1.65 2.80
N ILE A 21 -13.88 -1.58 1.48
CA ILE A 21 -13.21 -0.44 0.84
C ILE A 21 -13.88 0.91 1.09
N ASN A 22 -15.21 0.92 1.29
CA ASN A 22 -15.95 2.14 1.56
C ASN A 22 -15.69 2.71 2.96
N ASN A 23 -15.09 1.93 3.87
CA ASN A 23 -14.69 2.39 5.19
C ASN A 23 -13.34 3.12 5.18
N VAL A 24 -12.59 3.01 4.08
CA VAL A 24 -11.30 3.69 3.89
C VAL A 24 -11.57 5.11 3.37
N GLU A 25 -10.84 6.09 3.90
CA GLU A 25 -10.93 7.48 3.44
C GLU A 25 -10.59 7.62 1.94
N ASP A 26 -11.22 8.61 1.29
CA ASP A 26 -10.87 8.98 -0.08
C ASP A 26 -9.69 9.95 -0.09
N TYR A 27 -8.92 9.95 -1.19
CA TYR A 27 -7.89 10.96 -1.46
C TYR A 27 -6.87 11.12 -0.31
N CYS A 28 -6.32 10.03 0.20
CA CYS A 28 -5.25 10.13 1.18
C CYS A 28 -3.92 10.56 0.55
N ASP A 29 -3.16 11.38 1.27
CA ASP A 29 -1.78 11.76 0.94
C ASP A 29 -0.79 10.61 1.27
N ALA A 30 -1.16 9.71 2.18
CA ALA A 30 -0.38 8.53 2.58
C ALA A 30 -1.26 7.33 2.96
N VAL A 31 -0.76 6.12 2.70
CA VAL A 31 -1.36 4.84 3.14
C VAL A 31 -0.59 4.33 4.35
N PHE A 32 -1.29 4.04 5.44
CA PHE A 32 -0.74 3.51 6.68
C PHE A 32 -1.28 2.10 6.93
N GLY A 33 -0.39 1.19 7.28
CA GLY A 33 -0.70 -0.24 7.34
C GLY A 33 -0.45 -0.93 6.00
N SER A 34 -0.49 -2.27 6.01
CA SER A 34 -0.21 -3.04 4.81
C SER A 34 -1.39 -3.04 3.85
N LEU A 35 -1.12 -2.71 2.58
CA LEU A 35 -2.09 -2.79 1.50
C LEU A 35 -2.14 -4.22 0.98
N TYR A 36 -3.11 -5.00 1.47
CA TYR A 36 -3.37 -6.35 1.00
C TYR A 36 -4.59 -6.41 0.08
N LEU A 37 -4.36 -6.85 -1.16
CA LEU A 37 -5.36 -7.09 -2.20
C LEU A 37 -5.25 -8.56 -2.63
N PHE A 38 -6.03 -9.41 -1.99
CA PHE A 38 -6.07 -10.85 -2.26
C PHE A 38 -7.34 -11.21 -3.01
N GLY A 39 -7.19 -11.57 -4.29
CA GLY A 39 -8.31 -11.88 -5.16
C GLY A 39 -9.12 -13.11 -4.71
N PRO A 40 -10.33 -13.30 -5.28
CA PRO A 40 -10.90 -12.50 -6.38
C PRO A 40 -11.73 -11.29 -5.92
N ASN A 41 -12.11 -11.21 -4.64
CA ASN A 41 -13.10 -10.23 -4.13
C ASN A 41 -12.45 -8.88 -3.74
N VAL A 42 -11.66 -8.31 -4.64
CA VAL A 42 -10.90 -7.08 -4.42
C VAL A 42 -11.58 -5.87 -5.07
N PRO A 43 -11.43 -4.65 -4.51
CA PRO A 43 -12.09 -3.45 -5.02
C PRO A 43 -11.75 -3.12 -6.47
N GLN A 44 -12.71 -2.58 -7.21
CA GLN A 44 -12.43 -2.13 -8.58
C GLN A 44 -11.28 -1.09 -8.62
N PRO A 45 -10.40 -1.11 -9.65
CA PRO A 45 -9.27 -0.18 -9.76
C PRO A 45 -9.66 1.30 -9.67
N GLU A 46 -10.84 1.68 -10.15
CA GLU A 46 -11.34 3.07 -10.11
C GLU A 46 -11.63 3.51 -8.66
N ILE A 47 -12.16 2.59 -7.83
CA ILE A 47 -12.38 2.83 -6.41
C ILE A 47 -11.02 2.99 -5.73
N LEU A 48 -10.08 2.08 -5.98
CA LEU A 48 -8.71 2.18 -5.43
C LEU A 48 -8.02 3.47 -5.87
N THR A 49 -8.25 3.94 -7.10
CA THR A 49 -7.70 5.20 -7.60
C THR A 49 -8.29 6.40 -6.85
N LYS A 50 -9.59 6.36 -6.52
CA LYS A 50 -10.22 7.39 -5.67
C LYS A 50 -9.60 7.43 -4.27
N LYS A 51 -9.30 6.26 -3.69
CA LYS A 51 -8.67 6.15 -2.37
C LYS A 51 -7.22 6.61 -2.38
N PHE A 52 -6.40 6.00 -3.24
CA PHE A 52 -4.94 6.00 -3.14
C PHE A 52 -4.23 6.70 -4.30
N GLY A 53 -4.94 7.16 -5.33
CA GLY A 53 -4.34 7.67 -6.55
C GLY A 53 -3.43 8.89 -6.37
N GLN A 54 -3.59 9.65 -5.28
CA GLN A 54 -2.73 10.78 -4.92
C GLN A 54 -1.74 10.48 -3.79
N ALA A 55 -1.81 9.27 -3.19
CA ALA A 55 -0.95 8.90 -2.08
C ALA A 55 0.51 8.91 -2.55
N LYS A 56 1.37 9.61 -1.79
CA LYS A 56 2.79 9.75 -2.07
C LYS A 56 3.65 8.73 -1.35
N PHE A 57 3.11 8.20 -0.24
CA PHE A 57 3.79 7.32 0.69
C PHE A 57 2.92 6.10 0.99
N VAL A 58 3.55 4.94 1.07
CA VAL A 58 2.97 3.74 1.67
C VAL A 58 3.86 3.34 2.84
N ILE A 59 3.28 3.20 4.03
CA ILE A 59 3.95 2.76 5.23
C ILE A 59 3.38 1.39 5.61
N GLY A 60 4.04 0.33 5.16
CA GLY A 60 3.58 -1.05 5.24
C GLY A 60 3.97 -1.88 4.02
N GLU A 61 3.63 -3.18 4.04
CA GLU A 61 3.78 -4.07 2.89
C GLU A 61 2.69 -3.78 1.84
N ILE A 62 3.04 -3.84 0.56
CA ILE A 62 2.08 -3.92 -0.55
C ILE A 62 2.03 -5.37 -1.02
N ALA A 63 0.92 -6.06 -0.81
CA ALA A 63 0.71 -7.40 -1.36
C ALA A 63 -0.51 -7.43 -2.27
N ILE A 64 -0.30 -7.75 -3.55
CA ILE A 64 -1.36 -7.88 -4.57
C ILE A 64 -1.25 -9.27 -5.16
N VAL A 65 -2.20 -10.15 -4.82
CA VAL A 65 -2.12 -11.58 -5.09
C VAL A 65 -3.39 -12.09 -5.75
N SER A 66 -3.25 -12.89 -6.81
CA SER A 66 -4.37 -13.55 -7.50
C SER A 66 -5.49 -12.61 -7.97
N THR A 67 -5.16 -11.37 -8.35
CA THR A 67 -6.14 -10.40 -8.88
C THR A 67 -6.25 -10.48 -10.40
N ASN A 68 -7.34 -9.95 -10.95
CA ASN A 68 -7.55 -9.85 -12.39
C ASN A 68 -7.07 -8.50 -12.98
N TYR A 69 -6.39 -7.67 -12.20
CA TYR A 69 -5.94 -6.34 -12.63
C TYR A 69 -4.92 -6.43 -13.77
N THR A 70 -5.02 -5.50 -14.71
CA THR A 70 -4.04 -5.37 -15.80
C THR A 70 -2.89 -4.44 -15.43
N ASN A 71 -3.07 -3.58 -14.43
CA ASN A 71 -2.08 -2.66 -13.90
C ASN A 71 -2.44 -2.16 -12.48
N PHE A 72 -1.50 -1.47 -11.81
CA PHE A 72 -1.68 -0.92 -10.46
C PHE A 72 -1.58 0.62 -10.42
N SER A 73 -2.14 1.31 -11.43
CA SER A 73 -2.13 2.77 -11.53
C SER A 73 -2.82 3.50 -10.37
N PHE A 74 -3.61 2.79 -9.56
CA PHE A 74 -4.16 3.32 -8.31
C PHE A 74 -3.07 3.69 -7.27
N LEU A 75 -1.80 3.35 -7.49
CA LEU A 75 -0.64 3.81 -6.72
C LEU A 75 0.35 4.65 -7.57
N GLN A 76 -0.08 5.23 -8.69
CA GLN A 76 0.81 5.94 -9.62
C GLN A 76 1.59 7.10 -8.99
N SER A 77 1.06 7.73 -7.94
CA SER A 77 1.68 8.87 -7.24
C SER A 77 2.66 8.44 -6.15
N VAL A 78 2.69 7.15 -5.80
CA VAL A 78 3.57 6.64 -4.75
C VAL A 78 5.01 6.84 -5.19
N SER A 79 5.75 7.55 -4.34
CA SER A 79 7.17 7.85 -4.57
C SER A 79 8.08 7.14 -3.59
N ARG A 80 7.52 6.66 -2.48
CA ARG A 80 8.24 6.03 -1.39
C ARG A 80 7.38 4.94 -0.74
N ILE A 81 8.02 3.80 -0.48
CA ILE A 81 7.48 2.71 0.36
C ILE A 81 8.38 2.57 1.58
N GLU A 82 7.80 2.58 2.77
CA GLU A 82 8.50 2.42 4.04
C GLU A 82 7.98 1.16 4.73
N LEU A 83 8.88 0.32 5.24
CA LEU A 83 8.52 -0.86 6.01
C LEU A 83 9.20 -0.79 7.38
N PHE A 84 8.41 -0.83 8.44
CA PHE A 84 8.90 -1.00 9.79
C PHE A 84 8.94 -2.49 10.11
N TYR A 85 10.16 -3.04 10.14
CA TYR A 85 10.41 -4.44 10.34
C TYR A 85 11.05 -4.67 11.71
N SER A 86 10.56 -5.66 12.44
CA SER A 86 11.22 -6.16 13.64
C SER A 86 11.48 -7.65 13.47
N ARG A 87 12.76 -8.06 13.45
CA ARG A 87 13.16 -9.47 13.40
C ARG A 87 12.69 -10.31 14.59
N PHE A 88 12.22 -9.64 15.64
CA PHE A 88 11.72 -10.29 16.85
C PHE A 88 10.19 -10.38 16.89
N ALA A 89 9.49 -9.71 15.98
CA ALA A 89 8.05 -9.83 15.89
C ALA A 89 7.67 -11.22 15.34
N PRO A 90 6.68 -11.91 15.93
CA PRO A 90 6.21 -13.19 15.42
C PRO A 90 5.68 -13.00 13.99
N ASN A 91 6.07 -13.90 13.09
CA ASN A 91 5.71 -13.86 11.65
C ASN A 91 6.24 -12.65 10.87
N SER A 92 7.29 -11.98 11.38
CA SER A 92 7.92 -10.86 10.68
C SER A 92 8.67 -11.33 9.44
N LEU A 93 8.22 -10.86 8.28
CA LEU A 93 8.81 -11.14 6.98
C LEU A 93 9.20 -9.81 6.35
N GLU A 94 10.48 -9.67 5.99
CA GLU A 94 10.97 -8.48 5.32
C GLU A 94 10.45 -8.47 3.87
N ARG A 95 9.30 -7.84 3.63
CA ARG A 95 8.70 -7.72 2.30
C ARG A 95 8.07 -6.36 2.09
N TYR A 96 8.64 -5.56 1.20
CA TYR A 96 8.05 -4.29 0.78
C TYR A 96 6.87 -4.50 -0.16
N VAL A 97 7.09 -5.38 -1.16
CA VAL A 97 6.20 -5.57 -2.29
C VAL A 97 6.13 -7.06 -2.60
N ARG A 98 4.91 -7.58 -2.66
CA ARG A 98 4.59 -8.96 -3.03
C ARG A 98 3.55 -8.95 -4.15
N ILE A 99 3.97 -9.27 -5.38
CA ILE A 99 3.10 -9.36 -6.56
C ILE A 99 3.13 -10.80 -7.06
N GLU A 100 2.05 -11.54 -6.85
CA GLU A 100 1.99 -12.98 -7.13
C GLU A 100 0.69 -13.35 -7.83
N ASP A 101 0.73 -14.32 -8.75
CA ASP A 101 -0.44 -14.93 -9.38
C ASP A 101 -1.43 -13.97 -10.07
N ASN A 102 -0.99 -12.78 -10.49
CA ASN A 102 -1.81 -11.82 -11.23
C ASN A 102 -1.70 -12.09 -12.74
N ALA A 103 -2.41 -13.10 -13.25
CA ALA A 103 -2.26 -13.60 -14.62
C ALA A 103 -2.48 -12.55 -15.73
N ASN A 104 -3.29 -11.51 -15.46
CA ASN A 104 -3.60 -10.45 -16.44
C ASN A 104 -2.68 -9.22 -16.31
N LEU A 105 -1.76 -9.19 -15.34
CA LEU A 105 -0.92 -8.03 -15.08
C LEU A 105 0.08 -7.82 -16.22
N THR A 106 0.09 -6.60 -16.77
CA THR A 106 1.00 -6.23 -17.87
C THR A 106 2.04 -5.19 -17.46
N ARG A 107 1.75 -4.39 -16.42
CA ARG A 107 2.62 -3.30 -15.94
C ARG A 107 2.27 -2.86 -14.52
N LEU A 108 3.25 -2.54 -13.70
CA LEU A 108 3.01 -2.01 -12.35
C LEU A 108 2.38 -0.61 -12.38
N SER A 109 2.83 0.27 -13.27
CA SER A 109 2.36 1.67 -13.37
C SER A 109 2.69 2.54 -12.16
N TRP A 110 3.88 2.38 -11.58
CA TRP A 110 4.41 3.21 -10.50
C TRP A 110 5.55 4.09 -11.00
N PRO A 111 5.31 5.03 -11.93
CA PRO A 111 6.37 5.80 -12.58
C PRO A 111 7.10 6.74 -11.61
N ASN A 112 6.48 7.05 -10.47
CA ASN A 112 7.02 7.97 -9.48
C ASN A 112 7.78 7.27 -8.35
N LEU A 113 7.76 5.93 -8.27
CA LEU A 113 8.43 5.20 -7.19
C LEU A 113 9.95 5.38 -7.30
N LYS A 114 10.55 5.94 -6.25
CA LYS A 114 11.98 6.25 -6.20
C LYS A 114 12.75 5.41 -5.20
N VAL A 115 12.13 5.06 -4.07
CA VAL A 115 12.83 4.39 -2.97
C VAL A 115 11.90 3.49 -2.15
N CYS A 116 12.44 2.35 -1.73
CA CYS A 116 11.88 1.49 -0.69
C CYS A 116 12.86 1.50 0.49
N ILE A 117 12.37 1.76 1.70
CA ILE A 117 13.20 1.96 2.90
C ILE A 117 12.78 0.96 3.99
N LEU A 118 13.74 0.19 4.50
CA LEU A 118 13.57 -0.57 5.74
C LEU A 118 13.90 0.30 6.94
N PHE A 119 13.05 0.25 7.94
CA PHE A 119 13.39 0.66 9.30
C PHE A 119 13.41 -0.59 10.17
N GLU A 120 14.59 -1.00 10.61
CA GLU A 120 14.73 -2.06 11.61
C GLU A 120 14.42 -1.47 12.99
N GLY A 121 13.46 -2.07 13.70
CA GLY A 121 13.14 -1.69 15.08
C GLY A 121 14.31 -1.93 16.04
N PRO A 122 14.32 -1.32 17.23
CA PRO A 122 15.42 -1.45 18.18
C PRO A 122 15.70 -2.92 18.51
N THR A 123 16.98 -3.26 18.57
CA THR A 123 17.46 -4.55 19.05
C THR A 123 16.97 -4.78 20.48
N LYS A 124 16.73 -6.03 20.86
CA LYS A 124 16.22 -6.45 22.19
C LYS A 124 17.02 -5.92 23.39
N ASP A 125 18.19 -5.33 23.15
CA ASP A 125 19.15 -4.84 24.15
C ASP A 125 19.18 -3.30 24.28
N ALA A 126 18.14 -2.58 23.83
CA ALA A 126 17.98 -1.13 24.00
C ALA A 126 17.00 -0.76 25.12
#